data_AF-A0A7I4CDN6-F1
#
_entry.id   AF-A0A7I4CDN6-F1
#
_cell.length_a   1.000
_cell.length_b   1.000
_cell.length_c   1.000
_cell.angle_alpha   90.00
_cell.angle_beta   90.00
_cell.angle_gamma   90.00
#
_symmetry.space_group_name_H-M   'P 1'
#
loop_
_entity.id
_entity.type
_entity.pdbx_description
1 polymer ?
#
loop_
_entity_poly.entity_id
_entity_poly.type
_entity_poly.pdbx_seq_one_letter_code
_entity_poly.pdbx_strand_id
1 'polypeptide(L)'
;MAAEATTEGRAVGEWDFWDRFDKTRPIQRRLIFITKLLRGAFQGLAYIHSRGRLHQSLGPASIVINTTSERDAMYLNARLRDLAFSTDVSGLAAFGGPTLEDLWEGRGSNLSSGTRDSAIDPAVAKLSEGLWRRAAMAGARDSLSRRSFGIADDIYAGGLLLAYMVFVPLSEAGSIDGPSIQRLLETTFRLDIPAVREYCEADDRWSEAVNFMNLDDGAGWQLLQAMLNPDYRLRPTVDAVLSHRFLTGALLNLS
;
A
#
# COMPACT_ATOMS: atom_id res chain seq x y z
N MET A 1 -21.02 -36.40 11.79
CA MET A 1 -20.09 -35.51 12.52
C MET A 1 -20.52 -34.08 12.20
N ALA A 2 -20.72 -33.28 13.23
CA ALA A 2 -21.67 -32.17 13.26
C ALA A 2 -21.28 -30.95 12.38
N ALA A 3 -22.31 -30.28 11.88
CA ALA A 3 -22.25 -29.07 11.07
C ALA A 3 -21.75 -27.88 11.91
N GLU A 4 -20.64 -27.29 11.49
CA GLU A 4 -20.09 -26.07 12.07
C GLU A 4 -20.64 -24.88 11.28
N ALA A 5 -21.82 -24.37 11.67
CA ALA A 5 -22.39 -23.19 11.03
C ALA A 5 -21.44 -22.00 11.22
N THR A 6 -21.11 -21.30 10.13
CA THR A 6 -20.44 -20.00 10.23
C THR A 6 -21.37 -19.02 10.96
N THR A 7 -20.82 -17.89 11.43
CA THR A 7 -21.49 -16.85 12.22
C THR A 7 -22.83 -16.32 11.68
N GLU A 8 -23.21 -16.67 10.45
CA GLU A 8 -24.52 -16.36 9.83
C GLU A 8 -25.50 -17.56 9.70
N GLY A 9 -25.21 -18.72 10.30
CA GLY A 9 -26.14 -19.86 10.31
C GLY A 9 -26.26 -20.63 8.98
N ARG A 10 -25.36 -20.42 8.02
CA ARG A 10 -25.34 -21.15 6.74
C ARG A 10 -24.62 -22.49 6.88
N ALA A 11 -25.20 -23.55 6.33
CA ALA A 11 -24.66 -24.90 6.43
C ALA A 11 -23.33 -25.03 5.67
N VAL A 12 -22.34 -25.67 6.29
CA VAL A 12 -21.08 -26.08 5.65
C VAL A 12 -21.42 -26.93 4.43
N GLY A 13 -21.23 -26.39 3.22
CA GLY A 13 -21.47 -27.08 1.95
C GLY A 13 -22.45 -26.37 1.00
N GLU A 14 -23.26 -25.42 1.47
CA GLU A 14 -24.18 -24.69 0.58
C GLU A 14 -23.40 -23.84 -0.45
N TRP A 15 -22.37 -23.15 0.01
CA TRP A 15 -21.49 -22.38 -0.87
C TRP A 15 -20.66 -23.25 -1.81
N ASP A 16 -20.17 -24.40 -1.34
CA ASP A 16 -19.42 -25.36 -2.16
C ASP A 16 -20.30 -25.96 -3.26
N PHE A 17 -21.59 -26.14 -2.98
CA PHE A 17 -22.57 -26.55 -3.98
C PHE A 17 -22.71 -25.48 -5.06
N TRP A 18 -22.94 -24.21 -4.70
CA TRP A 18 -23.12 -23.13 -5.67
C TRP A 18 -21.85 -22.79 -6.46
N ASP A 19 -20.67 -22.89 -5.85
CA ASP A 19 -19.38 -22.67 -6.52
C ASP A 19 -19.12 -23.72 -7.62
N ARG A 20 -19.72 -24.91 -7.55
CA ARG A 20 -19.65 -25.92 -8.62
C ARG A 20 -20.47 -25.53 -9.85
N PHE A 21 -21.59 -24.84 -9.65
CA PHE A 21 -22.47 -24.41 -10.74
C PHE A 21 -22.01 -23.09 -11.39
N ASP A 22 -21.29 -22.25 -10.65
CA ASP A 22 -20.70 -21.02 -11.16
C ASP A 22 -19.24 -20.89 -10.73
N LYS A 23 -18.36 -21.44 -11.57
CA LYS A 23 -16.90 -21.46 -11.37
C LYS A 23 -16.26 -20.08 -11.37
N THR A 24 -16.99 -19.02 -11.76
CA THR A 24 -16.46 -17.65 -11.77
C THR A 24 -16.57 -16.97 -10.41
N ARG A 25 -17.43 -17.46 -9.51
CA ARG A 25 -17.63 -16.87 -8.18
C ARG A 25 -16.38 -16.89 -7.30
N PRO A 26 -15.61 -18.00 -7.20
CA PRO A 26 -14.41 -18.02 -6.37
C PRO A 26 -13.41 -16.95 -6.79
N ILE A 27 -13.11 -16.85 -8.09
CA ILE A 27 -12.15 -15.87 -8.59
C ILE A 27 -12.68 -14.44 -8.39
N GLN A 28 -13.96 -14.16 -8.69
CA GLN A 28 -14.55 -12.84 -8.44
C GLN A 28 -14.44 -12.41 -6.97
N ARG A 29 -14.72 -13.31 -6.03
CA ARG A 29 -14.58 -13.02 -4.59
C ARG A 29 -13.15 -12.69 -4.22
N ARG A 30 -12.15 -13.43 -4.75
CA ARG A 30 -10.73 -13.13 -4.56
C ARG A 30 -10.35 -11.75 -5.10
N LEU A 31 -10.81 -11.39 -6.30
CA LEU A 31 -10.54 -10.07 -6.88
C LEU A 31 -11.15 -8.94 -6.03
N ILE A 32 -12.38 -9.10 -5.54
CA ILE A 32 -13.01 -8.15 -4.61
C ILE A 32 -12.22 -8.06 -3.30
N PHE A 33 -11.78 -9.20 -2.77
CA PHE A 33 -10.99 -9.27 -1.55
C PHE A 33 -9.68 -8.48 -1.69
N ILE A 34 -8.89 -8.76 -2.74
CA ILE A 34 -7.64 -8.05 -3.06
C ILE A 34 -7.89 -6.54 -3.20
N THR A 35 -8.94 -6.15 -3.94
CA THR A 35 -9.28 -4.74 -4.15
C THR A 35 -9.58 -4.05 -2.82
N LYS A 36 -10.33 -4.70 -1.91
CA LYS A 36 -10.63 -4.16 -0.58
C LYS A 36 -9.42 -4.10 0.34
N LEU A 37 -8.49 -5.06 0.26
CA LEU A 37 -7.20 -4.98 0.97
C LEU A 37 -6.43 -3.72 0.56
N LEU A 38 -6.27 -3.52 -0.75
CA LEU A 38 -5.56 -2.37 -1.30
C LEU A 38 -6.24 -1.06 -0.92
N ARG A 39 -7.57 -0.97 -1.04
CA ARG A 39 -8.32 0.22 -0.62
C ARG A 39 -8.13 0.52 0.86
N GLY A 40 -8.23 -0.48 1.74
CA GLY A 40 -8.02 -0.29 3.17
C GLY A 40 -6.61 0.19 3.52
N ALA A 41 -5.59 -0.36 2.84
CA ALA A 41 -4.21 0.10 2.98
C ALA A 41 -4.05 1.57 2.54
N PHE A 42 -4.55 1.92 1.35
CA PHE A 42 -4.43 3.29 0.83
C PHE A 42 -5.31 4.30 1.58
N GLN A 43 -6.45 3.90 2.12
CA GLN A 43 -7.26 4.74 3.02
C GLN A 43 -6.49 5.06 4.32
N GLY A 44 -5.84 4.06 4.90
CA GLY A 44 -4.94 4.28 6.04
C GLY A 44 -3.77 5.19 5.68
N LEU A 45 -3.19 5.02 4.48
CA LEU A 45 -2.09 5.85 4.00
C LEU A 45 -2.52 7.31 3.79
N ALA A 46 -3.71 7.54 3.21
CA ALA A 46 -4.30 8.87 3.08
C ALA A 46 -4.54 9.54 4.43
N TYR A 47 -5.02 8.76 5.41
CA TYR A 47 -5.23 9.26 6.77
C TYR A 47 -3.93 9.76 7.42
N ILE A 48 -2.80 9.06 7.25
CA ILE A 48 -1.53 9.50 7.83
C ILE A 48 -0.88 10.63 7.02
N HIS A 49 -0.97 10.60 5.68
CA HIS A 49 -0.42 11.64 4.80
C HIS A 49 -1.10 13.00 5.04
N SER A 50 -2.42 13.00 5.26
CA SER A 50 -3.18 14.21 5.60
C SER A 50 -2.78 14.84 6.93
N ARG A 51 -2.10 14.09 7.81
CA ARG A 51 -1.54 14.57 9.09
C ARG A 51 -0.05 14.89 9.02
N GLY A 52 0.52 14.92 7.81
CA GLY A 52 1.95 15.16 7.63
C GLY A 52 2.80 14.04 8.20
N ARG A 53 2.34 12.79 8.15
CA ARG A 53 3.14 11.62 8.54
C ARG A 53 3.34 10.67 7.36
N LEU A 54 4.48 9.99 7.36
CA LEU A 54 4.84 8.94 6.41
C LEU A 54 4.71 7.56 7.06
N HIS A 55 4.51 6.51 6.27
CA HIS A 55 4.46 5.12 6.73
C HIS A 55 5.84 4.45 6.79
N GLN A 56 6.60 4.56 5.70
CA GLN A 56 8.00 4.12 5.55
C GLN A 56 8.30 2.63 5.68
N SER A 57 7.28 1.81 5.90
CA SER A 57 7.41 0.34 5.99
C SER A 57 6.21 -0.39 5.37
N LEU A 58 5.62 0.20 4.32
CA LEU A 58 4.38 -0.31 3.72
C LEU A 58 4.66 -1.65 3.03
N GLY A 59 3.85 -2.66 3.36
CA GLY A 59 3.96 -4.01 2.81
C GLY A 59 2.84 -4.93 3.30
N PRO A 60 2.80 -6.21 2.88
CA PRO A 60 1.70 -7.11 3.20
C PRO A 60 1.45 -7.28 4.71
N ALA A 61 2.53 -7.32 5.50
CA ALA A 61 2.46 -7.44 6.95
C ALA A 61 1.88 -6.20 7.65
N SER A 62 1.92 -5.03 6.99
CA SER A 62 1.39 -3.77 7.53
C SER A 62 -0.13 -3.63 7.40
N ILE A 63 -0.85 -4.69 7.00
CA ILE A 63 -2.31 -4.70 6.86
C ILE A 63 -2.92 -5.67 7.86
N VAL A 64 -3.88 -5.19 8.67
CA VAL A 64 -4.75 -6.03 9.51
C VAL A 64 -6.10 -6.20 8.85
N ILE A 65 -6.65 -7.41 8.94
CA ILE A 65 -7.96 -7.76 8.43
C ILE A 65 -8.80 -8.42 9.51
N ASN A 66 -10.11 -8.24 9.46
CA ASN A 66 -11.08 -8.89 10.35
C ASN A 66 -11.45 -10.31 9.91
N THR A 67 -11.16 -10.70 8.67
CA THR A 67 -11.43 -12.04 8.13
C THR A 67 -10.42 -12.39 7.04
N THR A 68 -10.05 -13.66 6.95
CA THR A 68 -9.26 -14.24 5.85
C THR A 68 -10.12 -14.97 4.83
N SER A 69 -11.44 -15.06 5.07
CA SER A 69 -12.39 -15.76 4.22
C SER A 69 -12.79 -14.87 3.04
N GLU A 70 -12.45 -15.29 1.83
CA GLU A 70 -12.89 -14.63 0.58
C GLU A 70 -14.43 -14.64 0.43
N ARG A 71 -15.12 -15.57 1.09
CA ARG A 71 -16.60 -15.62 1.11
C ARG A 71 -17.20 -14.42 1.84
N ASP A 72 -16.47 -13.87 2.79
CA ASP A 72 -16.87 -12.71 3.58
C ASP A 72 -16.24 -11.42 3.04
N ALA A 73 -15.77 -11.42 1.78
CA ALA A 73 -15.16 -10.25 1.15
C ALA A 73 -16.06 -9.00 1.23
N MET A 74 -17.39 -9.17 1.29
CA MET A 74 -18.32 -8.05 1.51
C MET A 74 -18.10 -7.33 2.85
N TYR A 75 -17.77 -8.07 3.91
CA TYR A 75 -17.57 -7.57 5.27
C TYR A 75 -16.10 -7.36 5.64
N LEU A 76 -15.18 -7.56 4.67
CA LEU A 76 -13.76 -7.33 4.87
C LEU A 76 -13.48 -5.86 5.24
N ASN A 77 -12.85 -5.68 6.39
CA ASN A 77 -12.31 -4.41 6.88
C ASN A 77 -10.78 -4.55 6.96
N ALA A 78 -10.08 -3.93 6.02
CA ALA A 78 -8.63 -3.88 5.98
C ALA A 78 -8.13 -2.53 6.53
N ARG A 79 -7.14 -2.56 7.43
CA ARG A 79 -6.57 -1.36 8.05
C ARG A 79 -5.06 -1.39 8.02
N LEU A 80 -4.46 -0.22 7.79
CA LEU A 80 -3.02 -0.01 7.89
C LEU A 80 -2.58 -0.02 9.37
N ARG A 81 -1.48 -0.72 9.66
CA ARG A 81 -0.84 -0.84 10.98
C ARG A 81 0.67 -0.56 10.88
N ASP A 82 1.42 -0.80 11.95
CA ASP A 82 2.90 -0.77 11.99
C ASP A 82 3.54 0.60 11.75
N LEU A 83 3.15 1.57 12.57
CA LEU A 83 3.70 2.93 12.55
C LEU A 83 5.09 3.05 13.22
N ALA A 84 5.78 1.95 13.48
CA ALA A 84 7.09 1.95 14.14
C ALA A 84 8.16 2.71 13.34
N PHE A 85 8.02 2.76 12.01
CA PHE A 85 8.90 3.51 11.10
C PHE A 85 8.29 4.85 10.66
N SER A 86 7.15 5.25 11.22
CA SER A 86 6.43 6.44 10.78
C SER A 86 7.22 7.71 11.07
N THR A 87 7.50 8.47 10.02
CA THR A 87 8.23 9.75 10.12
C THR A 87 7.26 10.92 10.10
N ASP A 88 7.41 11.86 11.04
CA ASP A 88 6.69 13.14 11.01
C ASP A 88 7.38 14.11 10.06
N VAL A 89 6.61 14.64 9.11
CA VAL A 89 7.03 15.61 8.09
C VAL A 89 6.11 16.84 8.09
N SER A 90 5.36 17.04 9.18
CA SER A 90 4.60 18.26 9.42
C SER A 90 5.55 19.45 9.58
N GLY A 91 5.04 20.64 9.30
CA GLY A 91 5.82 21.88 9.37
C GLY A 91 6.40 22.21 10.76
N LEU A 92 6.07 21.47 11.83
CA LEU A 92 6.75 21.60 13.13
C LEU A 92 7.92 20.61 13.26
N ALA A 93 7.76 19.34 12.85
CA ALA A 93 8.81 18.32 12.96
C ALA A 93 9.98 18.58 11.97
N ALA A 94 9.67 19.16 10.80
CA ALA A 94 10.70 19.60 9.85
C ALA A 94 11.54 20.79 10.35
N PHE A 95 11.13 21.43 11.47
CA PHE A 95 11.73 22.64 12.03
C PHE A 95 12.20 22.49 13.49
N GLY A 96 12.13 21.29 14.09
CA GLY A 96 12.46 21.13 15.51
C GLY A 96 11.48 21.83 16.46
N GLY A 97 10.22 21.96 16.04
CA GLY A 97 9.14 22.46 16.87
C GLY A 97 8.93 21.58 18.12
N PRO A 98 8.35 22.16 19.20
CA PRO A 98 8.22 21.48 20.48
C PRO A 98 7.52 20.12 20.30
N THR A 99 8.12 19.10 20.92
CA THR A 99 7.57 17.75 20.94
C THR A 99 6.25 17.72 21.73
N LEU A 100 5.49 16.63 21.58
CA LEU A 100 4.30 16.41 22.40
C LEU A 100 4.62 16.40 23.91
N GLU A 101 5.84 16.01 24.27
CA GLU A 101 6.34 16.04 25.65
C GLU A 101 6.55 17.49 26.13
N ASP A 102 7.10 18.36 25.28
CA ASP A 102 7.25 19.80 25.57
C ASP A 102 5.91 20.52 25.76
N LEU A 103 4.87 20.10 25.02
CA LEU A 103 3.51 20.63 25.12
C LEU A 103 2.75 20.09 26.33
N TRP A 104 3.00 18.83 26.72
CA TRP A 104 2.36 18.18 27.87
C TRP A 104 2.98 18.63 29.20
N GLU A 105 4.29 18.87 29.25
CA GLU A 105 4.99 19.34 30.47
C GLU A 105 4.75 20.84 30.81
N GLY A 106 3.93 21.56 30.04
CA GLY A 106 3.47 22.89 30.45
C GLY A 106 4.58 23.96 30.54
N ARG A 107 5.68 23.85 29.79
CA ARG A 107 6.68 24.95 29.66
C ARG A 107 6.22 26.00 28.64
N GLY A 108 4.98 26.43 28.76
CA GLY A 108 4.37 27.51 27.99
C GLY A 108 4.48 28.87 28.68
N SER A 109 5.64 29.24 29.22
CA SER A 109 5.91 30.64 29.58
C SER A 109 7.40 30.87 29.84
N ASN A 110 8.06 31.46 28.85
CA ASN A 110 9.22 32.36 28.93
C ASN A 110 10.17 32.08 27.75
N LEU A 111 10.00 32.87 26.69
CA LEU A 111 11.05 33.12 25.72
C LEU A 111 12.18 33.87 26.43
N SER A 112 13.31 33.20 26.63
CA SER A 112 14.60 33.85 26.84
C SER A 112 15.67 33.13 26.04
N SER A 113 16.41 33.93 25.28
CA SER A 113 17.64 33.63 24.56
C SER A 113 18.45 32.49 25.16
N GLY A 114 18.61 31.42 24.38
CA GLY A 114 19.48 30.31 24.70
C GLY A 114 19.38 29.29 23.59
N THR A 115 20.49 29.05 22.91
CA THR A 115 20.76 27.95 21.99
C THR A 115 20.02 26.69 22.44
N ARG A 116 19.01 26.24 21.68
CA ARG A 116 18.25 25.03 22.02
C ARG A 116 18.33 24.03 20.88
N ASP A 117 19.23 23.08 21.07
CA ASP A 117 19.20 21.77 20.46
C ASP A 117 17.82 21.14 20.74
N SER A 118 16.90 21.26 19.80
CA SER A 118 15.75 20.36 19.68
C SER A 118 16.27 19.04 19.09
N ALA A 119 17.00 18.27 19.89
CA ALA A 119 17.58 17.02 19.43
C ALA A 119 16.45 16.01 19.20
N ILE A 120 16.10 15.78 17.94
CA ILE A 120 15.34 14.60 17.51
C ILE A 120 15.97 13.38 18.17
N ASP A 121 15.17 12.51 18.80
CA ASP A 121 15.65 11.26 19.40
C ASP A 121 16.63 10.57 18.43
N PRO A 122 17.89 10.33 18.83
CA PRO A 122 18.90 9.71 17.97
C PRO A 122 18.43 8.40 17.33
N ALA A 123 17.55 7.63 17.99
CA ALA A 123 16.96 6.42 17.43
C ALA A 123 16.02 6.72 16.25
N VAL A 124 15.19 7.75 16.38
CA VAL A 124 14.27 8.24 15.33
C VAL A 124 15.04 8.86 14.17
N ALA A 125 16.11 9.60 14.47
CA ALA A 125 17.00 10.16 13.46
C ALA A 125 17.68 9.05 12.64
N LYS A 126 18.17 7.99 13.30
CA LYS A 126 18.78 6.82 12.65
C LYS A 126 17.79 6.04 11.77
N LEU A 127 16.54 5.94 12.20
CA LEU A 127 15.49 5.24 11.45
C LEU A 127 15.16 5.93 10.12
N SER A 128 15.14 7.26 10.12
CA SER A 128 14.84 8.09 8.94
C SER A 128 16.06 8.43 8.07
N GLU A 129 17.28 8.10 8.52
CA GLU A 129 18.52 8.39 7.80
C GLU A 129 18.52 7.81 6.37
N GLY A 130 18.02 6.58 6.21
CA GLY A 130 17.89 5.93 4.91
C GLY A 130 16.93 6.65 3.96
N LEU A 131 15.80 7.16 4.47
CA LEU A 131 14.85 7.98 3.70
C LEU A 131 15.53 9.27 3.21
N TRP A 132 16.17 9.99 4.12
CA TRP A 132 16.73 11.30 3.80
C TRP A 132 17.96 11.25 2.91
N ARG A 133 18.76 10.19 3.01
CA ARG A 133 19.83 9.91 2.05
C ARG A 133 19.28 9.72 0.64
N ARG A 134 18.20 8.93 0.48
CA ARG A 134 17.56 8.72 -0.83
C ARG A 134 16.92 10.01 -1.36
N ALA A 135 16.27 10.79 -0.50
CA ALA A 135 15.72 12.09 -0.86
C ALA A 135 16.80 13.03 -1.42
N ALA A 136 17.94 13.15 -0.74
CA ALA A 136 19.06 13.97 -1.17
C ALA A 136 19.65 13.51 -2.51
N MET A 137 19.79 12.18 -2.71
CA MET A 137 20.23 11.59 -3.98
C MET A 137 19.25 11.87 -5.13
N ALA A 138 17.95 11.96 -4.84
CA ALA A 138 16.91 12.35 -5.79
C ALA A 138 16.78 13.87 -5.97
N GLY A 139 17.66 14.67 -5.36
CA GLY A 139 17.67 16.13 -5.47
C GLY A 139 16.67 16.86 -4.57
N ALA A 140 15.96 16.16 -3.68
CA ALA A 140 15.07 16.77 -2.69
C ALA A 140 15.90 17.31 -1.50
N ARG A 141 16.22 18.61 -1.53
CA ARG A 141 17.16 19.24 -0.58
C ARG A 141 16.51 20.19 0.42
N ASP A 142 15.39 20.79 0.06
CA ASP A 142 14.59 21.66 0.93
C ASP A 142 13.46 20.88 1.64
N SER A 143 12.87 21.46 2.67
CA SER A 143 11.83 20.81 3.49
C SER A 143 10.60 20.39 2.68
N LEU A 144 10.19 21.19 1.71
CA LEU A 144 9.02 20.89 0.89
C LEU A 144 9.32 19.72 -0.05
N SER A 145 10.44 19.75 -0.76
CA SER A 145 10.82 18.63 -1.65
C SER A 145 11.10 17.34 -0.89
N ARG A 146 11.64 17.41 0.33
CA ARG A 146 11.82 16.23 1.20
C ARG A 146 10.49 15.61 1.63
N ARG A 147 9.51 16.43 2.01
CA ARG A 147 8.14 15.96 2.31
C ARG A 147 7.52 15.30 1.07
N SER A 148 7.61 15.95 -0.09
CA SER A 148 7.09 15.39 -1.35
C SER A 148 7.77 14.08 -1.72
N PHE A 149 9.09 13.97 -1.52
CA PHE A 149 9.82 12.73 -1.73
C PHE A 149 9.31 11.62 -0.80
N GLY A 150 9.16 11.88 0.49
CA GLY A 150 8.68 10.88 1.44
C GLY A 150 7.27 10.37 1.14
N ILE A 151 6.37 11.28 0.73
CA ILE A 151 5.02 10.90 0.27
C ILE A 151 5.12 10.00 -0.97
N ALA A 152 5.90 10.42 -1.97
CA ALA A 152 6.09 9.66 -3.21
C ALA A 152 6.81 8.31 -2.98
N ASP A 153 7.55 8.19 -1.89
CA ASP A 153 8.23 6.96 -1.50
C ASP A 153 7.29 5.95 -0.86
N ASP A 154 6.36 6.40 0.00
CA ASP A 154 5.27 5.54 0.46
C ASP A 154 4.38 5.07 -0.70
N ILE A 155 4.15 5.93 -1.71
CA ILE A 155 3.41 5.57 -2.93
C ILE A 155 4.14 4.49 -3.73
N TYR A 156 5.47 4.58 -3.83
CA TYR A 156 6.28 3.54 -4.46
C TYR A 156 6.15 2.19 -3.75
N ALA A 157 6.28 2.19 -2.42
CA ALA A 157 6.04 0.98 -1.62
C ALA A 157 4.60 0.46 -1.81
N GLY A 158 3.64 1.36 -1.99
CA GLY A 158 2.26 1.04 -2.35
C GLY A 158 2.12 0.35 -3.70
N GLY A 159 2.94 0.73 -4.69
CA GLY A 159 2.99 0.08 -6.00
C GLY A 159 3.54 -1.34 -5.90
N LEU A 160 4.59 -1.55 -5.09
CA LEU A 160 5.11 -2.89 -4.80
C LEU A 160 4.09 -3.76 -4.04
N LEU A 161 3.37 -3.18 -3.08
CA LEU A 161 2.27 -3.84 -2.38
C LEU A 161 1.14 -4.24 -3.35
N LEU A 162 0.77 -3.37 -4.29
CA LEU A 162 -0.20 -3.69 -5.35
C LEU A 162 0.28 -4.89 -6.17
N ALA A 163 1.51 -4.85 -6.67
CA ALA A 163 2.08 -5.95 -7.44
C ALA A 163 2.09 -7.26 -6.64
N TYR A 164 2.49 -7.22 -5.37
CA TYR A 164 2.43 -8.37 -4.48
C TYR A 164 1.00 -8.93 -4.34
N MET A 165 0.04 -8.06 -4.00
CA MET A 165 -1.34 -8.47 -3.70
C MET A 165 -2.10 -8.96 -4.93
N VAL A 166 -1.60 -8.65 -6.13
CA VAL A 166 -2.14 -9.15 -7.39
C VAL A 166 -1.44 -10.45 -7.79
N PHE A 167 -0.12 -10.44 -7.94
CA PHE A 167 0.59 -11.56 -8.55
C PHE A 167 0.74 -12.77 -7.61
N VAL A 168 1.02 -12.55 -6.33
CA VAL A 168 1.23 -13.69 -5.41
C VAL A 168 -0.03 -14.55 -5.22
N PRO A 169 -1.23 -14.00 -4.99
CA PRO A 169 -2.43 -14.81 -4.78
C PRO A 169 -3.20 -15.23 -6.06
N LEU A 170 -2.93 -14.61 -7.21
CA LEU A 170 -3.62 -14.93 -8.48
C LEU A 170 -2.78 -15.78 -9.43
N SER A 171 -1.47 -15.86 -9.24
CA SER A 171 -0.63 -16.73 -10.05
C SER A 171 -0.65 -18.18 -9.57
N GLU A 172 -0.23 -19.12 -10.44
CA GLU A 172 -0.02 -20.51 -10.07
C GLU A 172 0.88 -20.61 -8.82
N ALA A 173 0.46 -21.42 -7.85
CA ALA A 173 1.12 -21.50 -6.55
C ALA A 173 2.62 -21.83 -6.69
N GLY A 174 3.47 -20.98 -6.11
CA GLY A 174 4.92 -21.13 -6.15
C GLY A 174 5.60 -20.62 -7.43
N SER A 175 4.85 -20.15 -8.42
CA SER A 175 5.43 -19.55 -9.64
C SER A 175 6.07 -18.18 -9.40
N ILE A 176 5.60 -17.43 -8.41
CA ILE A 176 6.12 -16.12 -8.03
C ILE A 176 5.90 -15.84 -6.53
N ASP A 177 6.87 -15.16 -5.91
CA ASP A 177 6.79 -14.70 -4.52
C ASP A 177 7.09 -13.18 -4.43
N GLY A 178 6.94 -12.61 -3.22
CA GLY A 178 7.13 -11.17 -3.00
C GLY A 178 8.52 -10.65 -3.40
N PRO A 179 9.62 -11.26 -2.92
CA PRO A 179 10.96 -10.86 -3.35
C PRO A 179 11.19 -11.01 -4.85
N SER A 180 10.60 -12.03 -5.50
CA SER A 180 10.76 -12.25 -6.94
C SER A 180 10.01 -11.24 -7.78
N ILE A 181 8.77 -10.87 -7.43
CA ILE A 181 8.06 -9.81 -8.17
C ILE A 181 8.75 -8.46 -8.00
N GLN A 182 9.29 -8.15 -6.81
CA GLN A 182 10.07 -6.93 -6.61
C GLN A 182 11.33 -6.93 -7.47
N ARG A 183 12.12 -8.03 -7.49
CA ARG A 183 13.31 -8.13 -8.35
C ARG A 183 12.96 -8.04 -9.83
N LEU A 184 11.85 -8.63 -10.26
CA LEU A 184 11.37 -8.55 -11.63
C LEU A 184 11.15 -7.09 -12.05
N LEU A 185 10.41 -6.34 -11.24
CA LEU A 185 10.11 -4.93 -11.48
C LEU A 185 11.38 -4.06 -11.40
N GLU A 186 12.13 -4.13 -10.30
CA GLU A 186 13.20 -3.19 -9.99
C GLU A 186 14.52 -3.51 -10.70
N THR A 187 14.87 -4.79 -10.81
CA THR A 187 16.20 -5.23 -11.27
C THR A 187 16.17 -5.71 -12.71
N THR A 188 15.24 -6.61 -13.04
CA THR A 188 15.17 -7.21 -14.38
C THR A 188 14.72 -6.18 -15.42
N PHE A 189 13.57 -5.55 -15.18
CA PHE A 189 12.96 -4.60 -16.12
C PHE A 189 13.20 -3.14 -15.76
N ARG A 190 13.81 -2.85 -14.60
CA ARG A 190 14.18 -1.48 -14.17
C ARG A 190 13.00 -0.50 -14.26
N LEU A 191 11.84 -0.95 -13.80
CA LEU A 191 10.57 -0.23 -13.76
C LEU A 191 9.94 0.05 -15.13
N ASP A 192 10.39 -0.62 -16.20
CA ASP A 192 9.70 -0.64 -17.49
C ASP A 192 8.43 -1.51 -17.41
N ILE A 193 7.34 -0.90 -16.94
CA ILE A 193 6.05 -1.60 -16.74
C ILE A 193 5.45 -2.15 -18.05
N PRO A 194 5.51 -1.46 -19.20
CA PRO A 194 5.14 -2.06 -20.49
C PRO A 194 5.89 -3.36 -20.79
N ALA A 195 7.22 -3.40 -20.61
CA ALA A 195 8.00 -4.62 -20.83
C ALA A 195 7.66 -5.73 -19.81
N VAL A 196 7.41 -5.36 -18.54
CA VAL A 196 6.92 -6.31 -17.52
C VAL A 196 5.59 -6.92 -17.93
N ARG A 197 4.65 -6.10 -18.43
CA ARG A 197 3.35 -6.56 -18.89
C ARG A 197 3.48 -7.58 -20.02
N GLU A 198 4.26 -7.27 -21.06
CA GLU A 198 4.50 -8.20 -22.18
C GLU A 198 5.11 -9.52 -21.70
N TYR A 199 6.09 -9.45 -20.79
CA TYR A 199 6.70 -10.63 -20.20
C TYR A 199 5.71 -11.47 -19.39
N CYS A 200 4.84 -10.82 -18.60
CA CYS A 200 3.82 -11.53 -17.83
C CYS A 200 2.71 -12.12 -18.70
N GLU A 201 2.33 -11.44 -19.78
CA GLU A 201 1.34 -11.93 -20.76
C GLU A 201 1.82 -13.19 -21.51
N ALA A 202 3.13 -13.40 -21.60
CA ALA A 202 3.72 -14.57 -22.24
C ALA A 202 3.76 -15.83 -21.34
N ASP A 203 3.42 -15.74 -20.05
CA ASP A 203 3.48 -16.86 -19.10
C ASP A 203 2.08 -17.18 -18.54
N ASP A 204 1.49 -18.28 -19.01
CA ASP A 204 0.14 -18.71 -18.65
C ASP A 204 -0.08 -18.88 -17.13
N ARG A 205 1.00 -19.11 -16.38
CA ARG A 205 0.96 -19.27 -14.92
C ARG A 205 0.50 -18.00 -14.21
N TRP A 206 0.56 -16.85 -14.88
CA TRP A 206 0.19 -15.53 -14.33
C TRP A 206 -1.06 -14.96 -15.00
N SER A 207 -1.76 -15.75 -15.82
CA SER A 207 -2.90 -15.31 -16.62
C SER A 207 -4.03 -14.67 -15.80
N GLU A 208 -4.39 -15.18 -14.62
CA GLU A 208 -5.42 -14.57 -13.76
C GLU A 208 -4.99 -13.19 -13.24
N ALA A 209 -3.73 -13.03 -12.82
CA ALA A 209 -3.16 -11.75 -12.38
C ALA A 209 -3.17 -10.74 -13.54
N VAL A 210 -2.70 -11.16 -14.71
CA VAL A 210 -2.67 -10.35 -15.95
C VAL A 210 -4.07 -9.94 -16.38
N ASN A 211 -5.03 -10.87 -16.37
CA ASN A 211 -6.43 -10.57 -16.70
C ASN A 211 -7.03 -9.55 -15.74
N PHE A 212 -6.73 -9.64 -14.44
CA PHE A 212 -7.17 -8.67 -13.46
C PHE A 212 -6.57 -7.28 -13.71
N MET A 213 -5.27 -7.21 -14.00
CA MET A 213 -4.58 -5.94 -14.32
C MET A 213 -5.05 -5.32 -15.64
N ASN A 214 -5.54 -6.15 -16.57
CA ASN A 214 -6.07 -5.76 -17.88
C ASN A 214 -7.51 -5.24 -17.84
N LEU A 215 -8.25 -5.40 -16.73
CA LEU A 215 -9.58 -4.83 -16.57
C LEU A 215 -9.58 -3.30 -16.79
N ASP A 216 -10.71 -2.79 -17.26
CA ASP A 216 -10.94 -1.36 -17.54
C ASP A 216 -9.83 -0.73 -18.40
N ASP A 217 -9.49 -1.42 -19.49
CA ASP A 217 -8.47 -1.05 -20.47
C ASP A 217 -7.08 -0.88 -19.83
N GLY A 218 -6.61 -1.94 -19.16
CA GLY A 218 -5.27 -1.96 -18.55
C GLY A 218 -5.13 -1.04 -17.33
N ALA A 219 -6.22 -0.80 -16.59
CA ALA A 219 -6.20 0.13 -15.47
C ALA A 219 -5.19 -0.27 -14.38
N GLY A 220 -5.02 -1.56 -14.10
CA GLY A 220 -4.05 -2.03 -13.11
C GLY A 220 -2.62 -1.69 -13.51
N TRP A 221 -2.28 -1.91 -14.78
CA TRP A 221 -0.96 -1.60 -15.33
C TRP A 221 -0.66 -0.10 -15.32
N GLN A 222 -1.64 0.72 -15.70
CA GLN A 222 -1.50 2.18 -15.69
C GLN A 222 -1.27 2.71 -14.27
N LEU A 223 -2.01 2.19 -13.28
CA LEU A 223 -1.81 2.57 -11.89
C LEU A 223 -0.43 2.15 -11.39
N LEU A 224 -0.02 0.90 -11.67
CA LEU A 224 1.29 0.39 -11.27
C LEU A 224 2.43 1.21 -11.87
N GLN A 225 2.33 1.57 -13.16
CA GLN A 225 3.30 2.44 -13.84
C GLN A 225 3.38 3.83 -13.20
N ALA A 226 2.24 4.43 -12.86
CA ALA A 226 2.21 5.73 -12.19
C ALA A 226 2.86 5.68 -10.80
N MET A 227 2.55 4.66 -10.00
CA MET A 227 3.07 4.50 -8.63
C MET A 227 4.56 4.17 -8.61
N LEU A 228 5.05 3.40 -9.58
CA LEU A 228 6.45 3.00 -9.70
C LEU A 228 7.27 3.92 -10.61
N ASN A 229 6.79 5.12 -10.92
CA ASN A 229 7.53 6.05 -11.78
C ASN A 229 8.93 6.31 -11.20
N PRO A 230 10.02 6.18 -12.00
CA PRO A 230 11.38 6.47 -11.55
C PRO A 230 11.54 7.91 -11.05
N ASP A 231 10.83 8.85 -11.65
CA ASP A 231 10.74 10.22 -11.15
C ASP A 231 9.67 10.31 -10.06
N TYR A 232 10.10 10.46 -8.81
CA TYR A 232 9.21 10.56 -7.65
C TYR A 232 8.20 11.72 -7.78
N ARG A 233 8.53 12.77 -8.55
CA ARG A 233 7.67 13.94 -8.74
C ARG A 233 6.46 13.64 -9.63
N LEU A 234 6.55 12.58 -10.43
CA LEU A 234 5.48 12.12 -11.32
C LEU A 234 4.59 11.05 -10.68
N ARG A 235 4.92 10.60 -9.47
CA ARG A 235 4.09 9.64 -8.74
C ARG A 235 2.81 10.32 -8.24
N PRO A 236 1.66 9.62 -8.27
CA PRO A 236 0.39 10.18 -7.84
C PRO A 236 0.37 10.41 -6.32
N THR A 237 -0.54 11.27 -5.85
CA THR A 237 -0.92 11.30 -4.44
C THR A 237 -1.77 10.07 -4.10
N VAL A 238 -1.85 9.74 -2.81
CA VAL A 238 -2.71 8.64 -2.35
C VAL A 238 -4.19 8.86 -2.66
N ASP A 239 -4.68 10.10 -2.66
CA ASP A 239 -6.06 10.41 -3.07
C ASP A 239 -6.30 10.11 -4.55
N ALA A 240 -5.31 10.39 -5.41
CA ALA A 240 -5.36 10.03 -6.83
C ALA A 240 -5.31 8.51 -7.02
N VAL A 241 -4.52 7.77 -6.22
CA VAL A 241 -4.54 6.31 -6.19
C VAL A 241 -5.93 5.78 -5.81
N LEU A 242 -6.52 6.28 -4.71
CA LEU A 242 -7.84 5.86 -4.23
C LEU A 242 -8.98 6.16 -5.21
N SER A 243 -8.82 7.19 -6.03
CA SER A 243 -9.77 7.60 -7.07
C SER A 243 -9.51 6.91 -8.42
N HIS A 244 -8.42 6.14 -8.54
CA HIS A 244 -8.08 5.46 -9.78
C HIS A 244 -9.12 4.38 -10.12
N ARG A 245 -9.45 4.25 -11.41
CA ARG A 245 -10.48 3.31 -11.89
C ARG A 245 -10.19 1.85 -11.54
N PHE A 246 -8.92 1.46 -11.44
CA PHE A 246 -8.55 0.11 -10.94
C PHE A 246 -9.08 -0.17 -9.53
N LEU A 247 -9.12 0.84 -8.64
CA LEU A 247 -9.60 0.70 -7.27
C LEU A 247 -11.07 1.09 -7.08
N THR A 248 -11.75 1.55 -8.13
CA THR A 248 -13.14 2.06 -8.06
C THR A 248 -14.06 1.45 -9.12
N GLY A 249 -13.51 0.63 -10.02
CA GLY A 249 -14.17 0.07 -11.18
C GLY A 249 -15.14 -1.07 -10.88
N ALA A 250 -15.55 -1.75 -11.95
CA ALA A 250 -16.74 -2.58 -11.99
C ALA A 250 -16.86 -3.64 -10.88
N LEU A 251 -15.75 -4.23 -10.42
CA LEU A 251 -15.76 -5.29 -9.40
C LEU A 251 -16.31 -4.85 -8.04
N LEU A 252 -16.16 -3.57 -7.68
CA LEU A 252 -16.74 -3.03 -6.44
C LEU A 252 -18.20 -2.60 -6.59
N ASN A 253 -18.66 -2.40 -7.82
CA ASN A 253 -20.06 -2.08 -8.10
C ASN A 253 -20.93 -3.36 -8.15
N LEU A 254 -20.31 -4.53 -8.15
CA LEU A 254 -20.97 -5.84 -8.04
C LEU A 254 -21.16 -6.29 -6.59
N SER A 255 -20.70 -5.51 -5.60
CA SER A 255 -20.82 -5.81 -4.17
C SER A 255 -21.95 -5.06 -3.49
#